data_AF-A0A0D2EFU6-F1
#
_entry.id   AF-A0A0D2EFU6-F1
#
_cell.length_a   1.000
_cell.length_b   1.000
_cell.length_c   1.000
_cell.angle_alpha   90.00
_cell.angle_beta   90.00
_cell.angle_gamma   90.00
#
_symmetry.space_group_name_H-M   'P 1'
#
loop_
_entity.id
_entity.type
_entity.pdbx_description
1 polymer ?
#
loop_
_entity_poly.entity_id
_entity_poly.type
_entity_poly.pdbx_seq_one_letter_code
_entity_poly.pdbx_strand_id
1 'polypeptide(L)'
;MDDSNENQEPTTPSGSVVDEGHLSQEDISAGIEPLIAPVKTEPTTASKDPAKMRTSKPLGSRVPRSPIKASKAQQILLIQLYIRRFCRYFGSFGRMKALSIEVRRRATLSRYTDLRRFHSDYFLEYLELRERTTPYLADEIRDDLAKFTWGQYHWWPKCKDLPTQSQRRKLVDWAVERLAERDFDNKDFVNALDEFCEAACGRPSGG
;
A
#
# COMPACT_ATOMS: atom_id res chain seq x y z
N MET A 1 -1.13 76.86 11.74
CA MET A 1 -0.73 75.45 11.93
C MET A 1 -0.78 74.83 10.56
N ASP A 2 0.43 74.73 10.02
CA ASP A 2 0.89 73.94 8.87
C ASP A 2 0.28 72.51 8.93
N ASP A 3 0.13 71.75 7.85
CA ASP A 3 1.13 71.48 6.83
C ASP A 3 0.51 70.82 5.58
N SER A 4 1.29 70.87 4.52
CA SER A 4 1.05 70.30 3.19
C SER A 4 1.05 68.76 3.19
N ASN A 5 0.48 68.09 2.18
CA ASN A 5 1.30 67.46 1.12
C ASN A 5 0.46 66.71 0.08
N GLU A 6 0.99 66.81 -1.12
CA GLU A 6 0.52 66.40 -2.43
C GLU A 6 0.98 64.96 -2.75
N ASN A 7 0.19 64.28 -3.59
CA ASN A 7 0.62 63.41 -4.70
C ASN A 7 1.10 61.95 -4.53
N GLN A 8 0.57 61.15 -5.48
CA GLN A 8 1.14 59.99 -6.19
C GLN A 8 0.81 58.53 -5.75
N GLU A 9 -0.17 57.95 -6.45
CA GLU A 9 -0.07 56.62 -7.10
C GLU A 9 0.50 56.82 -8.53
N PRO A 10 0.84 55.80 -9.36
CA PRO A 10 1.12 54.37 -9.16
C PRO A 10 2.45 53.93 -9.83
N THR A 11 3.00 52.73 -9.57
CA THR A 11 4.01 52.13 -10.48
C THR A 11 4.05 50.59 -10.42
N THR A 12 3.64 49.97 -11.53
CA THR A 12 3.95 48.60 -11.96
C THR A 12 5.40 48.50 -12.42
N PRO A 13 6.04 47.32 -12.34
CA PRO A 13 7.06 46.95 -13.31
C PRO A 13 6.56 45.80 -14.19
N SER A 14 6.54 46.07 -15.49
CA SER A 14 6.48 45.07 -16.56
C SER A 14 7.84 45.06 -17.26
N GLY A 15 8.31 43.87 -17.63
CA GLY A 15 9.48 43.67 -18.49
C GLY A 15 10.40 42.55 -17.99
N SER A 16 10.93 41.61 -18.77
CA SER A 16 10.60 40.99 -20.07
C SER A 16 11.83 40.12 -20.42
N VAL A 17 11.58 38.83 -20.70
CA VAL A 17 12.23 37.97 -21.72
C VAL A 17 13.69 37.54 -21.55
N VAL A 18 13.86 36.19 -21.56
CA VAL A 18 14.89 35.28 -22.15
C VAL A 18 15.19 34.14 -21.15
N ASP A 19 15.31 32.86 -21.47
CA ASP A 19 15.30 32.10 -22.72
C ASP A 19 15.21 30.59 -22.33
N GLU A 20 14.96 29.77 -23.33
CA GLU A 20 14.73 28.34 -23.37
C GLU A 20 15.67 27.44 -22.55
N GLY A 21 15.11 26.33 -22.07
CA GLY A 21 15.83 25.27 -21.39
C GLY A 21 15.06 23.95 -21.41
N HIS A 22 14.79 23.45 -22.62
CA HIS A 22 14.70 22.05 -23.02
C HIS A 22 14.64 21.01 -21.87
N LEU A 23 13.45 20.48 -21.56
CA LEU A 23 13.33 19.18 -20.90
C LEU A 23 12.83 18.18 -21.94
N SER A 24 13.79 17.50 -22.55
CA SER A 24 13.58 16.35 -23.41
C SER A 24 12.78 15.29 -22.69
N GLN A 25 11.67 14.98 -23.33
CA GLN A 25 11.00 13.70 -23.32
C GLN A 25 11.95 12.67 -23.93
N GLU A 26 12.43 11.72 -23.14
CA GLU A 26 13.02 10.48 -23.65
C GLU A 26 12.37 9.27 -22.96
N ASP A 27 11.54 8.62 -23.77
CA ASP A 27 11.55 7.18 -24.04
C ASP A 27 11.26 6.20 -22.91
N ILE A 28 9.97 5.98 -22.79
CA ILE A 28 9.37 4.67 -22.57
C ILE A 28 9.64 3.83 -23.83
N SER A 29 10.62 2.93 -23.82
CA SER A 29 10.56 1.76 -24.70
C SER A 29 11.49 0.62 -24.29
N ALA A 30 10.90 -0.58 -24.33
CA ALA A 30 11.50 -1.88 -24.66
C ALA A 30 12.56 -2.49 -23.73
N GLY A 31 12.27 -3.72 -23.26
CA GLY A 31 13.31 -4.67 -22.86
C GLY A 31 12.87 -5.73 -21.85
N ILE A 32 11.74 -6.40 -22.09
CA ILE A 32 11.51 -7.72 -21.49
C ILE A 32 12.26 -8.71 -22.38
N GLU A 33 13.42 -9.18 -21.95
CA GLU A 33 14.03 -10.40 -22.50
C GLU A 33 13.76 -11.59 -21.55
N PRO A 34 13.17 -12.69 -22.04
CA PRO A 34 13.15 -13.97 -21.36
C PRO A 34 14.31 -14.84 -21.88
N LEU A 35 15.35 -15.07 -21.07
CA LEU A 35 16.39 -16.04 -21.45
C LEU A 35 16.07 -17.43 -20.92
N ILE A 36 15.69 -18.28 -21.88
CA ILE A 36 15.50 -19.72 -21.80
C ILE A 36 16.85 -20.42 -21.58
N ALA A 37 16.81 -21.52 -20.84
CA ALA A 37 17.94 -22.40 -20.48
C ALA A 37 18.68 -23.01 -21.69
N PRO A 38 19.93 -23.48 -21.49
CA PRO A 38 20.47 -24.60 -22.24
C PRO A 38 20.45 -25.90 -21.42
N VAL A 39 19.72 -26.86 -21.99
CA VAL A 39 19.80 -28.31 -21.75
C VAL A 39 21.24 -28.77 -21.99
N LYS A 40 21.77 -29.63 -21.09
CA LYS A 40 22.87 -30.54 -21.40
C LYS A 40 22.39 -31.98 -21.27
N THR A 41 22.44 -32.64 -22.40
CA THR A 41 22.17 -34.05 -22.69
C THR A 41 23.29 -34.94 -22.15
N GLU A 42 22.91 -36.01 -21.42
CA GLU A 42 23.38 -37.43 -21.34
C GLU A 42 24.82 -37.84 -21.75
N PRO A 43 25.38 -39.01 -21.31
CA PRO A 43 24.74 -40.32 -21.06
C PRO A 43 25.23 -41.06 -19.77
N THR A 44 24.71 -42.21 -19.33
CA THR A 44 25.06 -43.55 -19.83
C THR A 44 24.34 -44.65 -19.01
N THR A 45 23.73 -45.60 -19.74
CA THR A 45 23.49 -47.05 -19.49
C THR A 45 22.64 -47.59 -18.33
N ALA A 46 21.48 -48.13 -18.74
CA ALA A 46 21.05 -49.53 -18.69
C ALA A 46 21.02 -50.30 -17.35
N SER A 47 19.82 -50.74 -16.95
CA SER A 47 19.55 -52.18 -16.73
C SER A 47 18.05 -52.50 -16.77
N LYS A 48 17.70 -53.59 -17.45
CA LYS A 48 16.36 -54.22 -17.51
C LYS A 48 16.16 -55.12 -16.29
N ASP A 49 14.97 -55.13 -15.70
CA ASP A 49 14.00 -56.26 -15.70
C ASP A 49 12.89 -56.13 -14.62
N PRO A 50 11.76 -56.87 -14.76
CA PRO A 50 10.43 -56.36 -14.41
C PRO A 50 9.81 -56.96 -13.12
N ALA A 51 8.69 -56.33 -12.74
CA ALA A 51 7.57 -56.86 -11.97
C ALA A 51 7.78 -57.20 -10.48
N LYS A 52 7.20 -56.37 -9.62
CA LYS A 52 6.37 -56.88 -8.52
C LYS A 52 5.31 -55.88 -8.08
N MET A 53 4.05 -56.29 -8.27
CA MET A 53 2.88 -55.78 -7.58
C MET A 53 3.18 -55.53 -6.11
N ARG A 54 2.78 -54.36 -5.57
CA ARG A 54 1.95 -54.29 -4.35
C ARG A 54 1.60 -52.87 -3.93
N THR A 55 0.29 -52.68 -3.84
CA THR A 55 -0.44 -51.87 -2.85
C THR A 55 -0.45 -50.36 -3.04
N SER A 56 -1.46 -49.92 -3.79
CA SER A 56 -2.12 -48.63 -3.65
C SER A 56 -2.54 -48.38 -2.19
N LYS A 57 -1.80 -47.54 -1.46
CA LYS A 57 -2.30 -46.93 -0.23
C LYS A 57 -3.26 -45.80 -0.61
N PRO A 58 -4.47 -45.73 -0.01
CA PRO A 58 -5.38 -44.62 -0.26
C PRO A 58 -4.75 -43.33 0.26
N LEU A 59 -4.96 -42.26 -0.52
CA LEU A 59 -4.66 -40.87 -0.21
C LEU A 59 -4.84 -40.62 1.29
N GLY A 60 -3.74 -40.38 1.98
CA GLY A 60 -3.79 -39.76 3.30
C GLY A 60 -4.57 -38.46 3.15
N SER A 61 -5.74 -38.42 3.81
CA SER A 61 -6.46 -37.20 4.13
C SER A 61 -5.43 -36.17 4.58
N ARG A 62 -5.16 -35.19 3.72
CA ARG A 62 -4.30 -34.07 4.08
C ARG A 62 -5.09 -33.30 5.14
N VAL A 63 -4.77 -33.57 6.40
CA VAL A 63 -5.13 -32.71 7.53
C VAL A 63 -4.97 -31.26 7.08
N PRO A 64 -5.99 -30.39 7.24
CA PRO A 64 -5.85 -28.99 6.91
C PRO A 64 -4.64 -28.46 7.68
N ARG A 65 -3.54 -28.17 6.95
CA ARG A 65 -2.41 -27.48 7.57
C ARG A 65 -2.97 -26.19 8.11
N SER A 66 -2.82 -25.95 9.41
CA SER A 66 -3.20 -24.69 10.04
C SER A 66 -2.75 -23.53 9.15
N PRO A 67 -3.56 -22.45 9.02
CA PRO A 67 -3.23 -21.35 8.12
C PRO A 67 -1.78 -20.92 8.33
N ILE A 68 -0.98 -20.97 7.27
CA ILE A 68 0.41 -20.56 7.33
C ILE A 68 0.39 -19.06 7.54
N LYS A 69 0.62 -18.59 8.77
CA LYS A 69 0.67 -17.16 9.08
C LYS A 69 1.76 -16.44 8.26
N ALA A 70 1.57 -15.16 8.02
CA ALA A 70 2.56 -14.35 7.31
C ALA A 70 3.91 -14.32 8.05
N SER A 71 5.00 -14.60 7.33
CA SER A 71 6.36 -14.45 7.87
C SER A 71 6.68 -12.97 8.15
N LYS A 72 7.69 -12.67 8.99
CA LYS A 72 8.11 -11.28 9.26
C LYS A 72 8.43 -10.49 7.97
N ALA A 73 9.15 -11.12 7.04
CA ALA A 73 9.45 -10.49 5.74
C ALA A 73 8.19 -10.22 4.92
N GLN A 74 7.23 -11.15 4.90
CA GLN A 74 5.94 -10.95 4.24
C GLN A 74 5.14 -9.81 4.89
N GLN A 75 5.16 -9.70 6.22
CA GLN A 75 4.50 -8.60 6.94
C GLN A 75 5.11 -7.24 6.59
N ILE A 76 6.44 -7.13 6.51
CA ILE A 76 7.11 -5.89 6.10
C ILE A 76 6.68 -5.48 4.68
N LEU A 77 6.62 -6.42 3.73
CA LEU A 77 6.15 -6.14 2.37
C LEU A 77 4.68 -5.68 2.33
N LEU A 78 3.82 -6.25 3.19
CA LEU A 78 2.42 -5.83 3.31
C LEU A 78 2.30 -4.43 3.92
N ILE A 79 3.13 -4.10 4.91
CA ILE A 79 3.22 -2.75 5.49
C ILE A 79 3.66 -1.75 4.42
N GLN A 80 4.68 -2.06 3.63
CA GLN A 80 5.12 -1.20 2.53
C GLN A 80 4.02 -0.99 1.48
N LEU A 81 3.28 -2.04 1.13
CA LEU A 81 2.12 -1.94 0.24
C LEU A 81 1.06 -1.01 0.83
N TYR A 82 0.71 -1.20 2.10
CA TYR A 82 -0.25 -0.37 2.81
C TYR A 82 0.18 1.10 2.80
N ILE A 83 1.43 1.39 3.19
CA ILE A 83 1.95 2.77 3.22
C ILE A 83 1.89 3.40 1.83
N ARG A 84 2.24 2.64 0.77
CA ARG A 84 2.14 3.14 -0.61
C ARG A 84 0.69 3.52 -0.97
N ARG A 85 -0.29 2.71 -0.58
CA ARG A 85 -1.72 2.95 -0.86
C ARG A 85 -2.27 4.10 -0.02
N PHE A 86 -1.99 4.10 1.28
CA PHE A 86 -2.29 5.19 2.21
C PHE A 86 -1.75 6.53 1.70
N CYS A 87 -0.46 6.59 1.34
CA CYS A 87 0.16 7.81 0.83
C CYS A 87 -0.36 8.22 -0.56
N ARG A 88 -0.90 7.29 -1.35
CA ARG A 88 -1.58 7.65 -2.60
C ARG A 88 -2.91 8.34 -2.31
N TYR A 89 -3.68 7.82 -1.36
CA TYR A 89 -4.92 8.44 -0.90
C TYR A 89 -4.64 9.82 -0.31
N PHE A 90 -3.82 9.92 0.73
CA PHE A 90 -3.54 11.23 1.33
C PHE A 90 -2.79 12.17 0.38
N GLY A 91 -1.99 11.65 -0.56
CA GLY A 91 -1.30 12.45 -1.56
C GLY A 91 -2.21 13.14 -2.57
N SER A 92 -3.49 12.77 -2.69
CA SER A 92 -4.46 13.51 -3.52
C SER A 92 -4.91 14.82 -2.88
N PHE A 93 -4.79 14.95 -1.56
CA PHE A 93 -4.92 16.26 -0.91
C PHE A 93 -3.66 17.06 -1.24
N GLY A 94 -3.77 18.08 -2.10
CA GLY A 94 -2.63 18.72 -2.76
C GLY A 94 -1.45 19.11 -1.86
N ARG A 95 -1.70 19.48 -0.60
CA ARG A 95 -0.67 19.85 0.39
C ARG A 95 -0.06 18.65 1.16
N MET A 96 -0.76 17.52 1.24
CA MET A 96 -0.25 16.28 1.82
C MET A 96 0.65 15.50 0.85
N LYS A 97 0.75 15.95 -0.41
CA LYS A 97 1.58 15.31 -1.45
C LYS A 97 3.06 15.24 -1.06
N ALA A 98 3.62 16.32 -0.52
CA ALA A 98 5.03 16.37 -0.11
C ALA A 98 5.31 15.41 1.06
N LEU A 99 4.48 15.46 2.12
CA LEU A 99 4.55 14.53 3.24
C LEU A 99 4.44 13.07 2.77
N SER A 100 3.49 12.80 1.88
CA SER A 100 3.25 11.46 1.31
C SER A 100 4.37 10.97 0.39
N ILE A 101 5.18 11.86 -0.21
CA ILE A 101 6.39 11.47 -0.95
C ILE A 101 7.50 11.07 0.02
N GLU A 102 7.80 11.91 1.02
CA GLU A 102 8.89 11.64 1.97
C GLU A 102 8.61 10.38 2.81
N VAL A 103 7.38 10.19 3.27
CA VAL A 103 6.97 8.99 4.01
C VAL A 103 7.14 7.73 3.17
N ARG A 104 6.78 7.76 1.89
CA ARG A 104 7.02 6.63 0.96
C ARG A 104 8.50 6.30 0.86
N ARG A 105 9.37 7.32 0.77
CA ARG A 105 10.83 7.14 0.74
C ARG A 105 11.34 6.46 2.02
N ARG A 106 10.87 6.88 3.20
CA ARG A 106 11.23 6.25 4.48
C ARG A 106 10.75 4.80 4.58
N ALA A 107 9.58 4.49 4.03
CA ALA A 107 9.02 3.14 4.02
C ALA A 107 9.81 2.16 3.13
N THR A 108 10.31 2.62 1.97
CA THR A 108 11.20 1.79 1.12
C THR A 108 12.52 1.45 1.80
N LEU A 109 12.99 2.32 2.70
CA LEU A 109 14.16 2.06 3.55
C LEU A 109 13.84 1.18 4.78
N SER A 110 12.66 0.53 4.79
CA SER A 110 12.21 -0.44 5.82
C SER A 110 12.20 0.08 7.25
N ARG A 111 12.03 1.38 7.46
CA ARG A 111 11.94 1.96 8.82
C ARG A 111 10.69 1.52 9.59
N TYR A 112 9.64 1.12 8.89
CA TYR A 112 8.37 0.71 9.48
C TYR A 112 8.24 -0.81 9.53
N THR A 113 8.27 -1.36 10.74
CA THR A 113 8.00 -2.77 11.03
C THR A 113 6.59 -3.01 11.59
N ASP A 114 5.86 -1.92 11.85
CA ASP A 114 4.55 -1.92 12.49
C ASP A 114 3.69 -0.75 11.99
N LEU A 115 2.39 -0.98 11.83
CA LEU A 115 1.44 0.01 11.32
C LEU A 115 1.13 1.10 12.34
N ARG A 116 1.07 0.78 13.64
CA ARG A 116 0.79 1.78 14.68
C ARG A 116 1.90 2.81 14.73
N ARG A 117 3.16 2.37 14.68
CA ARG A 117 4.31 3.29 14.61
C ARG A 117 4.24 4.18 13.37
N PHE A 118 3.91 3.61 12.22
CA PHE A 118 3.70 4.38 10.99
C PHE A 118 2.63 5.46 11.16
N HIS A 119 1.46 5.11 11.70
CA HIS A 119 0.37 6.06 11.91
C HIS A 119 0.74 7.18 12.87
N SER A 120 1.40 6.86 13.98
CA SER A 120 1.87 7.87 14.94
C SER A 120 2.86 8.84 14.31
N ASP A 121 3.87 8.35 13.58
CA ASP A 121 4.85 9.19 12.90
C ASP A 121 4.18 10.09 11.86
N TYR A 122 3.27 9.55 11.04
CA TYR A 122 2.55 10.31 10.03
C TYR A 122 1.67 11.41 10.64
N PHE A 123 0.98 11.08 11.74
CA PHE A 123 0.12 12.02 12.44
C PHE A 123 0.91 13.19 13.04
N LEU A 124 2.08 12.92 13.63
CA LEU A 124 2.97 13.98 14.15
C LEU A 124 3.45 14.93 13.06
N GLU A 125 3.93 14.37 11.93
CA GLU A 125 4.37 15.17 10.78
C GLU A 125 3.20 15.97 10.16
N TYR A 126 1.98 15.40 10.17
CA TYR A 126 0.77 16.12 9.79
C TYR A 126 0.46 17.30 10.73
N LEU A 127 0.58 17.13 12.05
CA LEU A 127 0.35 18.21 13.01
C LEU A 127 1.32 19.37 12.79
N GLU A 128 2.61 19.08 12.58
CA GLU A 128 3.62 20.09 12.27
C GLU A 128 3.30 20.84 10.97
N LEU A 129 2.81 20.13 9.96
CA LEU A 129 2.35 20.74 8.71
C LEU A 129 1.12 21.63 8.92
N ARG A 130 0.16 21.16 9.73
CA ARG A 130 -1.11 21.86 10.02
C ARG A 130 -0.84 23.19 10.73
N GLU A 131 -0.05 23.17 11.81
CA GLU A 131 0.29 24.37 12.61
C GLU A 131 0.89 25.48 11.75
N ARG A 132 1.66 25.12 10.73
CA ARG A 132 2.34 26.08 9.85
C ARG A 132 1.45 26.66 8.75
N THR A 133 0.35 25.99 8.37
CA THR A 133 -0.25 26.27 7.05
C THR A 133 -1.78 26.18 6.92
N THR A 134 -2.55 25.52 7.80
CA THR A 134 -3.94 25.16 7.40
C THR A 134 -4.97 24.89 8.52
N PRO A 135 -6.08 25.66 8.61
CA PRO A 135 -7.28 25.28 9.38
C PRO A 135 -8.40 24.61 8.58
N TYR A 136 -8.63 24.94 7.30
CA TYR A 136 -9.88 24.61 6.58
C TYR A 136 -10.08 23.15 6.11
N LEU A 137 -9.00 22.40 5.86
CA LEU A 137 -9.07 20.95 5.51
C LEU A 137 -8.62 20.07 6.69
N ALA A 138 -8.39 20.68 7.85
CA ALA A 138 -7.75 19.99 8.95
C ALA A 138 -8.66 18.95 9.62
N ASP A 139 -9.97 19.20 9.60
CA ASP A 139 -10.96 18.30 10.19
C ASP A 139 -11.15 17.05 9.31
N GLU A 140 -11.33 17.20 7.99
CA GLU A 140 -11.47 16.07 7.06
C GLU A 140 -10.23 15.16 7.09
N ILE A 141 -9.03 15.73 7.01
CA ILE A 141 -7.78 14.96 7.06
C ILE A 141 -7.62 14.28 8.44
N ARG A 142 -7.97 14.96 9.54
CA ARG A 142 -7.91 14.37 10.88
C ARG A 142 -8.88 13.20 11.01
N ASP A 143 -10.10 13.36 10.52
CA ASP A 143 -11.14 12.35 10.62
C ASP A 143 -10.75 11.11 9.79
N ASP A 144 -10.21 11.30 8.59
CA ASP A 144 -9.65 10.18 7.80
C ASP A 144 -8.44 9.53 8.48
N LEU A 145 -7.52 10.32 9.05
CA LEU A 145 -6.40 9.75 9.82
C LEU A 145 -6.91 8.90 11.00
N ALA A 146 -8.00 9.33 11.65
CA ALA A 146 -8.65 8.56 12.70
C ALA A 146 -9.28 7.27 12.15
N LYS A 147 -10.00 7.32 11.01
CA LYS A 147 -10.57 6.13 10.32
C LYS A 147 -9.48 5.10 10.04
N PHE A 148 -8.38 5.51 9.40
CA PHE A 148 -7.28 4.60 9.07
C PHE A 148 -6.59 4.03 10.31
N THR A 149 -6.39 4.86 11.35
CA THR A 149 -5.80 4.43 12.62
C THR A 149 -6.70 3.44 13.36
N TRP A 150 -8.02 3.62 13.31
CA TRP A 150 -8.99 2.68 13.87
C TRP A 150 -9.02 1.39 13.04
N GLY A 151 -9.15 1.51 11.72
CA GLY A 151 -9.29 0.40 10.79
C GLY A 151 -8.13 -0.59 10.86
N GLN A 152 -6.89 -0.12 11.02
CA GLN A 152 -5.74 -1.02 11.15
C GLN A 152 -5.87 -2.03 12.29
N TYR A 153 -6.57 -1.73 13.39
CA TYR A 153 -6.75 -2.68 14.49
C TYR A 153 -7.67 -3.85 14.11
N HIS A 154 -8.50 -3.68 13.09
CA HIS A 154 -9.48 -4.67 12.66
C HIS A 154 -8.97 -5.52 11.49
N TRP A 155 -8.50 -4.88 10.41
CA TRP A 155 -8.12 -5.62 9.20
C TRP A 155 -6.71 -6.22 9.28
N TRP A 156 -5.76 -5.58 9.98
CA TRP A 156 -4.37 -6.03 10.00
C TRP A 156 -4.16 -7.40 10.68
N PRO A 157 -4.78 -7.69 11.84
CA PRO A 157 -4.69 -9.02 12.43
C PRO A 157 -5.17 -10.12 11.47
N LYS A 158 -6.35 -9.91 10.85
CA LYS A 158 -6.95 -10.86 9.90
C LYS A 158 -6.09 -11.05 8.65
N CYS A 159 -5.50 -9.95 8.14
CA CYS A 159 -4.60 -10.00 7.00
C CYS A 159 -3.40 -10.91 7.23
N LYS A 160 -2.77 -10.87 8.41
CA LYS A 160 -1.63 -11.75 8.70
C LYS A 160 -2.00 -13.23 8.77
N ASP A 161 -3.25 -13.52 9.11
CA ASP A 161 -3.75 -14.88 9.30
C ASP A 161 -4.36 -15.49 8.01
N LEU A 162 -4.57 -14.70 6.95
CA LEU A 162 -4.98 -15.24 5.64
C LEU A 162 -3.92 -16.22 5.08
N PRO A 163 -4.34 -17.28 4.38
CA PRO A 163 -3.46 -18.42 4.09
C PRO A 163 -2.44 -18.15 2.97
N THR A 164 -2.72 -17.25 2.03
CA THR A 164 -1.83 -16.97 0.89
C THR A 164 -1.43 -15.51 0.82
N GLN A 165 -0.18 -15.23 0.39
CA GLN A 165 0.30 -13.85 0.20
C GLN A 165 -0.55 -13.06 -0.79
N SER A 166 -1.13 -13.72 -1.80
CA SER A 166 -2.06 -13.09 -2.76
C SER A 166 -3.30 -12.54 -2.06
N GLN A 167 -3.94 -13.33 -1.19
CA GLN A 167 -5.11 -12.89 -0.43
C GLN A 167 -4.77 -11.77 0.55
N ARG A 168 -3.60 -11.82 1.20
CA ARG A 168 -3.13 -10.75 2.09
C ARG A 168 -3.02 -9.42 1.35
N ARG A 169 -2.41 -9.43 0.17
CA ARG A 169 -2.28 -8.23 -0.66
C ARG A 169 -3.64 -7.69 -1.09
N LYS A 170 -4.57 -8.57 -1.49
CA LYS A 170 -5.95 -8.17 -1.82
C LYS A 170 -6.64 -7.52 -0.63
N LEU A 171 -6.47 -8.05 0.58
CA LEU A 171 -7.07 -7.46 1.77
C LEU A 171 -6.47 -6.09 2.13
N VAL A 172 -5.17 -5.89 1.94
CA VAL A 172 -4.54 -4.56 2.11
C VAL A 172 -5.15 -3.55 1.15
N ASP A 173 -5.27 -3.90 -0.13
CA ASP A 173 -5.83 -3.02 -1.15
C ASP A 173 -7.30 -2.71 -0.85
N TRP A 174 -8.10 -3.75 -0.57
CA TRP A 174 -9.52 -3.63 -0.18
C TRP A 174 -9.71 -2.75 1.05
N ALA A 175 -8.90 -2.93 2.10
CA ALA A 175 -9.05 -2.19 3.34
C ALA A 175 -8.79 -0.69 3.13
N VAL A 176 -7.78 -0.33 2.34
CA VAL A 176 -7.49 1.07 2.04
C VAL A 176 -8.60 1.68 1.19
N GLU A 177 -9.12 0.97 0.21
CA GLU A 177 -10.24 1.43 -0.63
C GLU A 177 -11.49 1.68 0.21
N ARG A 178 -11.86 0.75 1.09
CA ARG A 178 -13.02 0.90 1.99
C ARG A 178 -12.84 2.02 3.01
N LEU A 179 -11.64 2.15 3.61
CA LEU A 179 -11.37 3.22 4.58
C LEU A 179 -11.35 4.62 3.95
N ALA A 180 -11.11 4.70 2.64
CA ALA A 180 -11.14 5.94 1.86
C ALA A 180 -12.55 6.32 1.40
N GLU A 181 -13.58 5.51 1.67
CA GLU A 181 -14.96 5.86 1.32
C GLU A 181 -15.42 7.07 2.13
N ARG A 182 -16.07 8.02 1.45
CA ARG A 182 -16.55 9.25 2.09
C ARG A 182 -17.61 8.93 3.15
N ASP A 183 -18.51 8.02 2.83
CA ASP A 183 -19.65 7.63 3.66
C ASP A 183 -19.29 6.39 4.53
N PHE A 184 -18.03 6.30 4.97
CA PHE A 184 -17.50 5.20 5.76
C PHE A 184 -18.27 4.99 7.06
N ASP A 185 -18.68 3.74 7.31
CA ASP A 185 -19.29 3.28 8.55
C ASP A 185 -18.48 2.13 9.18
N ASN A 186 -18.27 2.20 10.49
CA ASN A 186 -17.47 1.24 11.24
C ASN A 186 -18.10 -0.17 11.22
N LYS A 187 -19.42 -0.26 11.36
CA LYS A 187 -20.13 -1.54 11.44
C LYS A 187 -20.15 -2.21 10.08
N ASP A 188 -20.46 -1.46 9.03
CA ASP A 188 -20.46 -1.97 7.66
C ASP A 188 -19.06 -2.40 7.22
N PHE A 189 -18.01 -1.67 7.61
CA PHE A 189 -16.63 -2.08 7.37
C PHE A 189 -16.29 -3.42 8.03
N VAL A 190 -16.64 -3.61 9.31
CA VAL A 190 -16.33 -4.84 10.04
C VAL A 190 -17.12 -6.02 9.46
N ASN A 191 -18.40 -5.84 9.14
CA ASN A 191 -19.21 -6.88 8.50
C ASN A 191 -18.61 -7.29 7.14
N ALA A 192 -18.29 -6.32 6.29
CA ALA A 192 -17.72 -6.60 4.97
C ALA A 192 -16.30 -7.21 5.05
N LEU A 193 -15.53 -6.86 6.08
CA LEU A 193 -14.24 -7.48 6.37
C LEU A 193 -14.38 -8.96 6.73
N ASP A 194 -15.40 -9.29 7.54
CA ASP A 194 -15.70 -10.68 7.92
C ASP A 194 -16.07 -11.50 6.68
N GLU A 195 -16.99 -10.99 5.86
CA GLU A 195 -17.39 -11.62 4.60
C GLU A 195 -16.20 -11.84 3.65
N PHE A 196 -15.33 -10.82 3.50
CA PHE A 196 -14.12 -10.94 2.69
C PHE A 196 -13.22 -12.08 3.18
N CYS A 197 -13.00 -12.15 4.50
CA CYS A 197 -12.15 -13.16 5.11
C CYS A 197 -12.76 -14.56 5.00
N GLU A 198 -14.07 -14.71 5.17
CA GLU A 198 -14.77 -15.99 5.02
C GLU A 198 -14.69 -16.52 3.59
N ALA A 199 -14.95 -15.66 2.60
CA ALA A 199 -14.82 -16.02 1.18
C ALA A 199 -13.39 -16.44 0.82
N ALA A 200 -12.38 -15.82 1.43
CA ALA A 200 -10.98 -16.17 1.23
C ALA A 200 -10.57 -17.49 1.93
N CYS A 201 -11.25 -17.88 3.01
CA CYS A 201 -10.95 -19.12 3.75
C CYS A 201 -11.64 -20.37 3.18
N GLY A 202 -12.53 -20.22 2.20
CA GLY A 202 -13.10 -21.34 1.46
C GLY A 202 -13.86 -22.34 2.32
N ARG A 203 -14.70 -21.87 3.26
CA ARG A 203 -15.67 -22.78 3.88
C ARG A 203 -16.57 -23.33 2.77
N PRO A 204 -16.74 -24.66 2.64
CA PRO A 204 -17.84 -25.17 1.83
C PRO A 204 -19.12 -24.67 2.47
N SER A 205 -19.90 -23.87 1.75
CA SER A 205 -21.29 -23.57 2.12
C SER A 205 -22.00 -24.93 2.23
N GLY A 206 -22.28 -25.34 3.47
CA GLY A 206 -23.03 -26.57 3.72
C GLY A 206 -24.40 -26.45 3.07
N GLY A 207 -24.66 -27.34 2.11
CA GLY A 207 -26.00 -27.69 1.67
C GLY A 207 -26.52 -28.86 2.48
#